data_AF-A0A3S3R9K9-F1
#
_entry.id   AF-A0A3S3R9K9-F1
#
_cell.length_a   1.000
_cell.length_b   1.000
_cell.length_c   1.000
_cell.angle_alpha   90.00
_cell.angle_beta   90.00
_cell.angle_gamma   90.00
#
_symmetry.space_group_name_H-M   'P 1'
#
loop_
_entity.id
_entity.type
_entity.pdbx_description
1 polymer ?
#
loop_
_entity_poly.entity_id
_entity_poly.type
_entity_poly.pdbx_seq_one_letter_code
_entity_poly.pdbx_strand_id
1 'polypeptide(L)'
;MALAMILQHFSFHLSPSYSHSPCDFVTLQPQHKKMGNFLLFSLTTSAVLLLSLIYRFLYVFWWKPMKHGRYLNDQGIKGPPYKLVVGNTTEDFQLRNEAQLKPMDLSHAILPRVLPFHYRTFKTYDGRNQLVLRGLCELDVWPEFQNFTGDVISRTAFGSSYKQGMRIFQLQTEQARLLTRSIKSIVIPGYRFLPIQVNKRRSEIEKEVCSLLRGVIMEREREMKMGNVSNDDLLGLLMESNFKDFQEQGSSNATAMTIEEVIEECRLFYFAGQETTAILLTWTMVVLSMHPNWQVQAREEVLQVFGKNNPDFDGLSHLKIVSLSLNVPFNRLGPACHLSLPLSVEYMKDHLLVS
;
A
#
# COMPACT_ATOMS: atom_id res chain seq x y z
N MET A 1 -19.89 3.40 6.56
CA MET A 1 -19.65 2.89 7.93
C MET A 1 -18.25 3.22 8.44
N ALA A 2 -17.17 2.67 7.85
CA ALA A 2 -15.80 2.88 8.34
C ALA A 2 -15.40 4.35 8.53
N LEU A 3 -15.63 5.19 7.51
CA LEU A 3 -15.32 6.63 7.60
C LEU A 3 -16.11 7.34 8.71
N ALA A 4 -17.36 6.95 8.95
CA ALA A 4 -18.16 7.51 10.04
C ALA A 4 -17.56 7.13 11.41
N MET A 5 -17.16 5.88 11.60
CA MET A 5 -16.46 5.46 12.83
C MET A 5 -15.14 6.22 13.04
N ILE A 6 -14.36 6.43 11.98
CA ILE A 6 -13.12 7.21 12.06
C ILE A 6 -13.43 8.66 12.48
N LEU A 7 -14.40 9.31 11.83
CA LEU A 7 -14.81 10.69 12.15
C LEU A 7 -15.49 10.82 13.52
N GLN A 8 -16.03 9.73 14.09
CA GLN A 8 -16.59 9.73 15.43
C GLN A 8 -15.49 9.81 16.50
N HIS A 9 -14.33 9.21 16.24
CA HIS A 9 -13.28 9.02 17.25
C HIS A 9 -12.00 9.83 17.02
N PHE A 10 -11.67 10.18 15.77
CA PHE A 10 -10.33 10.69 15.41
C PHE A 10 -10.38 11.90 14.50
N SER A 11 -9.71 12.99 14.88
CA SER A 11 -9.39 14.07 13.94
C SER A 11 -8.00 13.85 13.38
N PHE A 12 -7.78 14.30 12.15
CA PHE A 12 -6.52 14.07 11.47
C PHE A 12 -6.08 15.24 10.58
N HIS A 13 -4.77 15.41 10.46
CA HIS A 13 -4.12 16.45 9.67
C HIS A 13 -3.01 15.85 8.81
N LEU A 14 -2.65 16.52 7.71
CA LEU A 14 -1.48 16.11 6.94
C LEU A 14 -0.23 16.18 7.83
N SER A 15 0.59 15.13 7.78
CA SER A 15 1.88 15.17 8.44
C SER A 15 2.78 16.24 7.81
N PRO A 16 3.60 16.98 8.59
CA PRO A 16 4.65 17.83 8.05
C PRO A 16 5.67 17.06 7.17
N SER A 17 5.73 15.73 7.31
CA SER A 17 6.58 14.85 6.48
C SER A 17 5.95 14.49 5.13
N TYR A 18 4.69 14.89 4.92
CA TYR A 18 3.94 14.65 3.69
C TYR A 18 4.67 15.24 2.48
N SER A 19 4.91 14.40 1.48
CA SER A 19 5.55 14.81 0.23
C SER A 19 4.76 14.26 -0.94
N HIS A 20 4.03 15.13 -1.63
CA HIS A 20 3.47 14.82 -2.94
C HIS A 20 4.61 14.64 -3.95
N SER A 21 4.71 13.45 -4.55
CA SER A 21 5.55 13.23 -5.73
C SER A 21 4.63 13.20 -6.95
N PRO A 22 4.78 14.12 -7.92
CA PRO A 22 4.13 13.99 -9.22
C PRO A 22 4.53 12.64 -9.84
N CYS A 23 3.55 11.87 -10.30
CA CYS A 23 3.79 10.61 -10.98
C CYS A 23 3.55 10.84 -12.48
N ASP A 24 4.62 10.82 -13.28
CA ASP A 24 4.52 10.91 -14.74
C ASP A 24 3.89 9.63 -15.32
N PHE A 25 2.86 9.81 -16.15
CA PHE A 25 2.17 8.72 -16.83
C PHE A 25 2.80 8.32 -18.18
N VAL A 26 2.44 7.10 -18.60
CA VAL A 26 3.19 6.14 -19.44
C VAL A 26 3.27 6.42 -20.96
N THR A 27 2.78 7.53 -21.51
CA THR A 27 2.74 7.69 -22.98
C THR A 27 3.34 8.99 -23.49
N LEU A 28 4.66 9.12 -23.42
CA LEU A 28 5.43 9.94 -24.36
C LEU A 28 6.68 9.15 -24.77
N GLN A 29 6.63 8.50 -25.94
CA GLN A 29 7.82 7.91 -26.56
C GLN A 29 8.52 8.97 -27.44
N PRO A 30 9.84 9.15 -27.34
CA PRO A 30 10.57 9.99 -28.28
C PRO A 30 10.75 9.27 -29.62
N GLN A 31 10.22 9.88 -30.69
CA GLN A 31 10.46 9.50 -32.09
C GLN A 31 11.81 10.06 -32.58
N HIS A 32 12.84 9.22 -32.64
CA HIS A 32 13.78 9.06 -33.77
C HIS A 32 15.05 8.35 -33.31
N LYS A 33 15.47 7.29 -34.05
CA LYS A 33 16.86 6.82 -34.04
C LYS A 33 17.29 6.49 -35.46
N LYS A 34 18.35 7.16 -35.93
CA LYS A 34 19.14 6.75 -37.10
C LYS A 34 20.32 5.89 -36.64
N MET A 35 20.60 4.84 -37.40
CA MET A 35 21.66 3.85 -37.17
C MET A 35 22.94 4.27 -37.91
N GLY A 36 24.11 4.19 -37.25
CA GLY A 36 25.41 4.34 -37.92
C GLY A 36 26.57 3.82 -37.05
N ASN A 37 27.50 3.09 -37.68
CA ASN A 37 28.92 2.79 -37.39
C ASN A 37 29.38 2.18 -36.03
N PHE A 38 29.08 0.89 -35.83
CA PHE A 38 29.32 0.08 -34.61
C PHE A 38 30.73 0.03 -33.96
N LEU A 39 31.82 0.45 -34.62
CA LEU A 39 33.18 0.27 -34.05
C LEU A 39 33.70 1.47 -33.24
N LEU A 40 33.19 2.69 -33.46
CA LEU A 40 33.49 3.85 -32.59
C LEU A 40 32.60 3.86 -31.32
N PHE A 41 31.46 3.17 -31.36
CA PHE A 41 30.50 3.13 -30.25
C PHE A 41 30.99 2.28 -29.08
N SER A 42 31.81 1.25 -29.27
CA SER A 42 32.28 0.40 -28.15
C SER A 42 33.22 1.15 -27.20
N LEU A 43 34.14 1.96 -27.75
CA LEU A 43 35.07 2.79 -26.97
C LEU A 43 34.37 3.96 -26.29
N THR A 44 33.47 4.63 -27.02
CA THR A 44 32.68 5.75 -26.46
C THR A 44 31.65 5.28 -25.43
N THR A 45 31.01 4.13 -25.64
CA THR A 45 30.08 3.55 -24.64
C THR A 45 30.81 3.10 -23.38
N SER A 46 32.01 2.53 -23.49
CA SER A 46 32.85 2.19 -22.32
C SER A 46 33.25 3.44 -21.53
N ALA A 47 33.68 4.51 -22.21
CA ALA A 47 33.99 5.78 -21.57
C ALA A 47 32.76 6.44 -20.92
N VAL A 48 31.60 6.42 -21.60
CA VAL A 48 30.32 6.91 -21.05
C VAL A 48 29.88 6.08 -19.84
N LEU A 49 30.08 4.76 -19.85
CA LEU A 49 29.79 3.90 -18.70
C LEU A 49 30.70 4.25 -17.52
N LEU A 50 32.01 4.41 -17.73
CA LEU A 50 32.94 4.83 -16.68
C LEU A 50 32.59 6.21 -16.11
N LEU A 51 32.31 7.18 -16.97
CA LEU A 51 31.85 8.51 -16.54
C LEU A 51 30.53 8.44 -15.77
N SER A 52 29.61 7.56 -16.18
CA SER A 52 28.34 7.35 -15.47
C SER A 52 28.55 6.72 -14.09
N LEU A 53 29.53 5.82 -13.95
CA LEU A 53 29.88 5.21 -12.66
C LEU A 53 30.55 6.23 -11.74
N ILE A 54 31.44 7.07 -12.27
CA ILE A 54 32.06 8.17 -11.52
C ILE A 54 31.02 9.20 -11.10
N TYR A 55 30.14 9.61 -12.02
CA TYR A 55 29.03 10.50 -11.70
C TYR A 55 28.11 9.90 -10.64
N ARG A 56 27.74 8.63 -10.76
CA ARG A 56 26.93 7.92 -9.77
C ARG A 56 27.63 7.84 -8.41
N PHE A 57 28.94 7.60 -8.41
CA PHE A 57 29.74 7.59 -7.19
C PHE A 57 29.74 8.97 -6.52
N LEU A 58 30.08 10.03 -7.27
CA LEU A 58 30.06 11.41 -6.77
C LEU A 58 28.64 11.82 -6.33
N TYR A 59 27.61 11.40 -7.06
CA TYR A 59 26.24 11.68 -6.70
C TYR A 59 25.85 10.98 -5.40
N VAL A 60 26.11 9.68 -5.25
CA VAL A 60 25.69 8.89 -4.08
C VAL A 60 26.51 9.24 -2.84
N PHE A 61 27.83 9.35 -2.97
CA PHE A 61 28.73 9.51 -1.84
C PHE A 61 29.06 10.97 -1.51
N TRP A 62 28.75 11.93 -2.39
CA TRP A 62 29.06 13.34 -2.15
C TRP A 62 27.82 14.23 -2.26
N TRP A 63 27.17 14.22 -3.42
CA TRP A 63 26.11 15.19 -3.71
C TRP A 63 24.83 14.91 -2.91
N LYS A 64 24.38 13.66 -2.89
CA LYS A 64 23.17 13.23 -2.19
C LYS A 64 23.26 13.50 -0.68
N PRO A 65 24.30 13.09 0.07
CA PRO A 65 24.38 13.38 1.50
C PRO A 65 24.46 14.89 1.79
N MET A 66 25.21 15.65 0.99
CA MET A 66 25.28 17.11 1.13
C MET A 66 23.95 17.81 0.84
N LYS A 67 23.18 17.32 -0.14
CA LYS A 67 21.83 17.84 -0.44
C LYS A 67 20.85 17.52 0.70
N HIS A 68 20.89 16.30 1.24
CA HIS A 68 20.04 15.91 2.37
C HIS A 68 20.41 16.71 3.63
N GLY A 69 21.71 16.90 3.90
CA GLY A 69 22.17 17.73 5.02
C GLY A 69 21.70 19.19 4.91
N ARG A 70 21.78 19.78 3.71
CA ARG A 70 21.23 21.13 3.45
C ARG A 70 19.72 21.19 3.64
N TYR A 71 18.98 20.25 3.04
CA TYR A 71 17.53 20.15 3.18
C TYR A 71 17.08 20.02 4.65
N LEU A 72 17.77 19.18 5.45
CA LEU A 72 17.47 19.04 6.87
C LEU A 72 17.80 20.31 7.66
N ASN A 73 18.89 21.00 7.32
CA ASN A 73 19.27 22.26 7.94
C ASN A 73 18.24 23.38 7.63
N ASP A 74 17.71 23.40 6.40
CA ASP A 74 16.64 24.30 5.99
C ASP A 74 15.32 24.01 6.74
N GLN A 75 15.11 22.77 7.17
CA GLN A 75 14.02 22.36 8.06
C GLN A 75 14.30 22.58 9.56
N GLY A 76 15.40 23.26 9.89
CA GLY A 76 15.79 23.55 11.28
C GLY A 76 16.45 22.37 12.02
N ILE A 77 16.66 21.23 11.36
CA ILE A 77 17.33 20.06 11.92
C ILE A 77 18.84 20.17 11.66
N LYS A 78 19.57 20.72 12.65
CA LYS A 78 21.02 20.95 12.55
C LYS A 78 21.85 19.69 12.84
N GLY A 79 21.99 18.83 11.84
CA GLY A 79 22.88 17.66 11.93
C GLY A 79 24.37 18.01 11.91
N PRO A 80 25.26 17.09 12.35
CA PRO A 80 26.70 17.26 12.19
C PRO A 80 27.09 17.30 10.70
N PRO A 81 28.20 17.98 10.34
CA PRO A 81 28.64 18.07 8.95
C PRO A 81 29.02 16.69 8.40
N TYR A 82 28.83 16.49 7.09
CA TYR A 82 29.17 15.26 6.42
C TYR A 82 30.68 14.97 6.51
N LYS A 83 31.05 13.75 6.94
CA LYS A 83 32.43 13.26 7.00
C LYS A 83 32.57 12.05 6.05
N LEU A 84 33.50 12.14 5.10
CA LEU A 84 33.70 11.13 4.06
C LEU A 84 34.32 9.83 4.63
N VAL A 85 33.90 8.68 4.09
CA VAL A 85 34.41 7.30 4.34
C VAL A 85 34.14 6.76 5.75
N VAL A 86 34.55 7.45 6.81
CA VAL A 86 34.49 6.93 8.19
C VAL A 86 33.26 7.46 8.95
N GLY A 87 32.71 8.60 8.54
CA GLY A 87 31.48 9.15 9.13
C GLY A 87 31.59 9.37 10.64
N ASN A 88 30.58 8.91 11.38
CA ASN A 88 30.49 8.98 12.85
C ASN A 88 30.82 7.64 13.54
N THR A 89 31.39 6.68 12.81
CA THR A 89 31.67 5.34 13.34
C THR A 89 32.62 5.35 14.54
N THR A 90 33.58 6.27 14.56
CA THR A 90 34.48 6.47 15.71
C THR A 90 33.73 6.91 16.97
N GLU A 91 32.74 7.80 16.82
CA GLU A 91 31.92 8.28 17.95
C GLU A 91 30.99 7.18 18.47
N ASP A 92 30.39 6.40 17.58
CA ASP A 92 29.57 5.24 17.96
C ASP A 92 30.41 4.21 18.75
N PHE A 93 31.62 3.92 18.30
CA PHE A 93 32.53 3.01 18.99
C PHE A 93 32.90 3.50 20.39
N GLN A 94 33.23 4.79 20.53
CA GLN A 94 33.56 5.39 21.84
C GLN A 94 32.38 5.32 22.81
N LEU A 95 31.19 5.72 22.37
CA LEU A 95 29.98 5.71 23.19
C LEU A 95 29.59 4.29 23.61
N ARG A 96 29.76 3.30 22.73
CA ARG A 96 29.55 1.89 23.07
C ARG A 96 30.52 1.39 24.13
N ASN A 97 31.80 1.73 24.00
CA ASN A 97 32.81 1.34 24.97
C ASN A 97 32.55 1.97 26.35
N GLU A 98 32.21 3.26 26.39
CA GLU A 98 31.87 3.97 27.62
C GLU A 98 30.60 3.42 28.29
N ALA A 99 29.56 3.13 27.50
CA ALA A 99 28.34 2.50 28.01
C ALA A 99 28.62 1.09 28.55
N GLN A 100 29.58 0.37 27.97
CA GLN A 100 29.98 -0.96 28.42
C GLN A 100 30.71 -0.98 29.75
N LEU A 101 31.50 0.05 30.04
CA LEU A 101 32.28 0.18 31.27
C LEU A 101 31.43 0.62 32.48
N LYS A 102 30.23 1.17 32.25
CA LYS A 102 29.35 1.64 33.33
C LYS A 102 28.38 0.53 33.78
N PRO A 103 28.25 0.26 35.10
CA PRO A 103 27.23 -0.64 35.61
C PRO A 103 25.84 -0.06 35.34
N MET A 104 24.89 -0.92 34.99
CA MET A 104 23.51 -0.53 34.67
C MET A 104 22.57 -1.07 35.75
N ASP A 105 21.62 -0.22 36.16
CA ASP A 105 20.58 -0.57 37.12
C ASP A 105 19.56 -1.55 36.53
N LEU A 106 18.80 -2.27 37.38
CA LEU A 106 17.79 -3.24 36.93
C LEU A 106 16.55 -2.51 36.37
N SER A 107 16.67 -2.04 35.12
CA SER A 107 15.65 -1.29 34.41
C SER A 107 15.44 -1.83 32.99
N HIS A 108 14.21 -1.69 32.49
CA HIS A 108 13.86 -2.00 31.10
C HIS A 108 14.39 -0.97 30.09
N ALA A 109 15.00 0.13 30.56
CA ALA A 109 15.61 1.17 29.72
C ALA A 109 17.00 0.75 29.20
N ILE A 110 17.03 -0.26 28.34
CA ILE A 110 18.26 -0.91 27.85
C ILE A 110 18.89 -0.16 26.66
N LEU A 111 18.13 0.67 25.95
CA LEU A 111 18.60 1.39 24.75
C LEU A 111 19.85 2.27 24.94
N PRO A 112 19.99 3.05 26.04
CA PRO A 112 21.21 3.82 26.30
C PRO A 112 22.46 2.93 26.46
N ARG A 113 22.27 1.64 26.76
CA ARG A 113 23.35 0.68 27.02
C ARG A 113 23.76 -0.11 25.77
N VAL A 114 22.79 -0.47 24.92
CA VAL A 114 23.00 -1.32 23.73
C VAL A 114 23.29 -0.47 22.48
N LEU A 115 22.63 0.69 22.34
CA LEU A 115 22.75 1.58 21.19
C LEU A 115 22.91 3.04 21.63
N PRO A 116 23.97 3.38 22.39
CA PRO A 116 24.15 4.70 23.01
C PRO A 116 24.20 5.85 22.00
N PHE A 117 24.87 5.65 20.85
CA PHE A 117 24.94 6.67 19.79
C PHE A 117 23.57 6.97 19.20
N HIS A 118 22.79 5.93 18.90
CA HIS A 118 21.43 6.10 18.39
C HIS A 118 20.55 6.75 19.44
N TYR A 119 20.56 6.25 20.69
CA TYR A 119 19.78 6.83 21.78
C TYR A 119 20.09 8.31 22.01
N ARG A 120 21.38 8.70 21.97
CA ARG A 120 21.80 10.11 22.08
C ARG A 120 21.33 10.94 20.90
N THR A 121 21.49 10.42 19.68
CA THR A 121 21.08 11.09 18.44
C THR A 121 19.55 11.27 18.44
N PHE A 122 18.80 10.24 18.82
CA PHE A 122 17.35 10.31 19.03
C PHE A 122 17.01 11.36 20.09
N LYS A 123 17.63 11.35 21.27
CA LYS A 123 17.34 12.36 22.29
C LYS A 123 17.67 13.80 21.86
N THR A 124 18.65 13.98 20.98
CA THR A 124 19.13 15.31 20.54
C THR A 124 18.38 15.84 19.32
N TYR A 125 17.92 14.96 18.43
CA TYR A 125 17.32 15.32 17.14
C TYR A 125 15.87 14.90 16.98
N ASP A 126 15.37 14.03 17.87
CA ASP A 126 14.00 13.54 17.83
C ASP A 126 13.11 14.29 18.84
N GLY A 127 12.55 15.39 18.36
CA GLY A 127 11.35 15.98 18.96
C GLY A 127 10.07 15.17 18.69
N ARG A 128 10.10 14.10 17.87
CA ARG A 128 8.88 13.36 17.48
C ARG A 128 8.27 12.56 18.64
N ASN A 129 9.06 12.16 19.63
CA ASN A 129 8.50 11.59 20.87
C ASN A 129 7.84 12.64 21.78
N GLN A 130 7.93 13.95 21.50
CA GLN A 130 7.01 14.91 22.10
C GLN A 130 5.60 14.84 21.50
N LEU A 131 5.40 14.29 20.29
CA LEU A 131 4.05 14.10 19.68
C LEU A 131 3.31 12.93 20.33
N VAL A 132 4.00 11.81 20.58
CA VAL A 132 3.45 10.67 21.35
C VAL A 132 3.08 11.12 22.77
N LEU A 133 3.86 12.02 23.37
CA LEU A 133 3.55 12.67 24.66
C LEU A 133 2.41 13.71 24.58
N ARG A 134 2.00 14.15 23.39
CA ARG A 134 0.84 15.04 23.13
C ARG A 134 -0.40 14.30 22.62
N GLY A 135 -0.37 12.96 22.53
CA GLY A 135 -1.47 12.16 22.00
C GLY A 135 -1.58 12.15 20.47
N LEU A 136 -0.58 12.65 19.74
CA LEU A 136 -0.57 12.71 18.27
C LEU A 136 0.28 11.55 17.70
N CYS A 137 -0.32 10.75 16.82
CA CYS A 137 0.33 9.61 16.15
C CYS A 137 0.46 9.86 14.64
N GLU A 138 1.66 9.69 14.08
CA GLU A 138 1.87 9.72 12.63
C GLU A 138 1.60 8.33 12.04
N LEU A 139 0.60 8.21 11.18
CA LEU A 139 0.11 6.95 10.61
C LEU A 139 0.10 7.01 9.07
N ASP A 140 0.71 6.01 8.44
CA ASP A 140 0.46 5.72 7.02
C ASP A 140 -0.87 4.98 6.89
N VAL A 141 -1.88 5.62 6.33
CA VAL A 141 -3.25 5.06 6.27
C VAL A 141 -3.45 4.06 5.12
N TRP A 142 -2.56 4.05 4.13
CA TRP A 142 -2.74 3.22 2.93
C TRP A 142 -2.68 1.71 3.24
N PRO A 143 -1.64 1.18 3.91
CA PRO A 143 -1.58 -0.25 4.25
C PRO A 143 -2.73 -0.69 5.17
N GLU A 144 -3.18 0.20 6.06
CA GLU A 144 -4.29 -0.08 6.98
C GLU A 144 -5.61 -0.22 6.22
N PHE A 145 -5.90 0.68 5.26
CA PHE A 145 -7.09 0.56 4.44
C PHE A 145 -7.04 -0.62 3.47
N GLN A 146 -5.87 -0.93 2.92
CA GLN A 146 -5.68 -2.13 2.11
C GLN A 146 -6.02 -3.39 2.93
N ASN A 147 -5.49 -3.52 4.15
CA ASN A 147 -5.82 -4.65 5.02
C ASN A 147 -7.30 -4.69 5.42
N PHE A 148 -7.88 -3.52 5.75
CA PHE A 148 -9.29 -3.41 6.13
C PHE A 148 -10.22 -3.82 5.00
N THR A 149 -10.03 -3.28 3.79
CA THR A 149 -10.89 -3.63 2.64
C THR A 149 -10.67 -5.08 2.21
N GLY A 150 -9.45 -5.59 2.32
CA GLY A 150 -9.12 -7.01 2.15
C GLY A 150 -9.88 -7.92 3.12
N ASP A 151 -10.01 -7.56 4.40
CA ASP A 151 -10.80 -8.33 5.37
C ASP A 151 -12.29 -8.30 5.06
N VAL A 152 -12.82 -7.11 4.76
CA VAL A 152 -14.24 -6.94 4.40
C VAL A 152 -14.57 -7.80 3.18
N ILE A 153 -13.82 -7.67 2.09
CA ILE A 153 -14.10 -8.42 0.87
C ILE A 153 -13.87 -9.93 1.05
N SER A 154 -12.90 -10.34 1.87
CA SER A 154 -12.70 -11.76 2.22
C SER A 154 -13.93 -12.37 2.87
N ARG A 155 -14.51 -11.65 3.85
CA ARG A 155 -15.68 -12.13 4.59
C ARG A 155 -16.93 -12.10 3.73
N THR A 156 -17.14 -11.06 2.94
CA THR A 156 -18.31 -10.97 2.06
C THR A 156 -18.24 -11.95 0.90
N ALA A 157 -17.05 -12.23 0.37
CA ALA A 157 -16.88 -13.10 -0.79
C ALA A 157 -16.79 -14.59 -0.42
N PHE A 158 -16.09 -14.93 0.67
CA PHE A 158 -15.77 -16.31 1.02
C PHE A 158 -16.35 -16.78 2.35
N GLY A 159 -17.04 -15.93 3.11
CA GLY A 159 -17.72 -16.30 4.35
C GLY A 159 -16.80 -17.02 5.34
N SER A 160 -17.10 -18.30 5.60
CA SER A 160 -16.32 -19.19 6.48
C SER A 160 -14.85 -19.36 6.04
N SER A 161 -14.57 -19.23 4.74
CA SER A 161 -13.24 -19.34 4.13
C SER A 161 -12.49 -18.01 3.99
N TYR A 162 -12.86 -17.00 4.80
CA TYR A 162 -12.25 -15.65 4.72
C TYR A 162 -10.72 -15.65 4.95
N LYS A 163 -10.16 -16.62 5.69
CA LYS A 163 -8.70 -16.70 5.92
C LYS A 163 -7.94 -17.01 4.63
N GLN A 164 -8.49 -17.90 3.81
CA GLN A 164 -7.96 -18.22 2.48
C GLN A 164 -8.13 -17.01 1.55
N GLY A 165 -9.28 -16.33 1.63
CA GLY A 165 -9.51 -15.03 0.97
C GLY A 165 -8.43 -14.01 1.29
N MET A 166 -8.13 -13.82 2.58
CA MET A 166 -7.09 -12.91 3.07
C MET A 166 -5.69 -13.29 2.54
N ARG A 167 -5.42 -14.57 2.34
CA ARG A 167 -4.15 -15.00 1.72
C ARG A 167 -4.11 -14.66 0.23
N ILE A 168 -5.21 -14.88 -0.50
CA ILE A 168 -5.35 -14.49 -1.90
C ILE A 168 -5.14 -12.98 -2.05
N PHE A 169 -5.70 -12.18 -1.14
CA PHE A 169 -5.48 -10.74 -1.07
C PHE A 169 -3.99 -10.37 -1.05
N GLN A 170 -3.27 -10.85 -0.05
CA GLN A 170 -1.85 -10.53 0.14
C GLN A 170 -1.01 -10.86 -1.10
N LEU A 171 -1.34 -11.99 -1.75
CA LEU A 171 -0.70 -12.44 -2.98
C LEU A 171 -1.03 -11.52 -4.17
N GLN A 172 -2.27 -11.04 -4.29
CA GLN A 172 -2.66 -10.07 -5.31
C GLN A 172 -2.00 -8.71 -5.11
N THR A 173 -1.88 -8.22 -3.87
CA THR A 173 -1.14 -6.99 -3.54
C THR A 173 0.33 -7.11 -3.92
N GLU A 174 0.96 -8.25 -3.62
CA GLU A 174 2.32 -8.54 -4.06
C GLU A 174 2.43 -8.56 -5.60
N GLN A 175 1.45 -9.16 -6.28
CA GLN A 175 1.39 -9.19 -7.74
C GLN A 175 1.32 -7.78 -8.35
N ALA A 176 0.44 -6.92 -7.82
CA ALA A 176 0.30 -5.53 -8.24
C ALA A 176 1.61 -4.75 -8.06
N ARG A 177 2.29 -4.93 -6.91
CA ARG A 177 3.59 -4.32 -6.64
C ARG A 177 4.67 -4.73 -7.62
N LEU A 178 4.72 -6.01 -8.00
CA LEU A 178 5.66 -6.52 -8.99
C LEU A 178 5.37 -5.96 -10.40
N LEU A 179 4.09 -5.80 -10.77
CA LEU A 179 3.67 -5.16 -12.02
C LEU A 179 4.09 -3.69 -12.06
N THR A 180 3.87 -2.95 -10.98
CA THR A 180 4.25 -1.54 -10.81
C THR A 180 5.74 -1.30 -11.07
N ARG A 181 6.60 -2.14 -10.48
CA ARG A 181 8.05 -2.09 -10.71
C ARG A 181 8.43 -2.39 -12.17
N SER A 182 7.64 -3.23 -12.84
CA SER A 182 7.89 -3.65 -14.22
C SER A 182 7.45 -2.60 -15.23
N ILE A 183 6.40 -1.83 -14.95
CA ILE A 183 5.89 -0.75 -15.84
C ILE A 183 6.95 0.36 -16.05
N LYS A 184 7.80 0.62 -15.04
CA LYS A 184 8.91 1.58 -15.14
C LYS A 184 10.13 1.05 -15.91
N SER A 185 10.10 -0.20 -16.35
CA SER A 185 11.15 -0.84 -17.14
C SER A 185 10.73 -0.91 -18.60
N ILE A 186 11.70 -0.89 -19.53
CA ILE A 186 11.42 -1.05 -20.96
C ILE A 186 10.72 -2.41 -21.15
N VAL A 187 9.46 -2.41 -21.59
CA VAL A 187 8.72 -3.64 -21.91
C VAL A 187 9.34 -4.23 -23.19
N ILE A 188 10.27 -5.17 -23.01
CA ILE A 188 10.85 -5.95 -24.10
C ILE A 188 9.93 -7.15 -24.36
N PRO A 189 9.37 -7.33 -25.57
CA PRO A 189 8.62 -8.52 -25.93
C PRO A 189 9.42 -9.79 -25.61
N GLY A 190 8.79 -10.77 -24.94
CA GLY A 190 9.44 -12.01 -24.50
C GLY A 190 10.08 -11.97 -23.12
N TYR A 191 10.27 -10.79 -22.51
CA TYR A 191 10.86 -10.66 -21.17
C TYR A 191 10.05 -11.38 -20.08
N ARG A 192 8.74 -11.59 -20.29
CA ARG A 192 7.83 -12.34 -19.40
C ARG A 192 8.19 -13.82 -19.25
N PHE A 193 8.87 -14.41 -20.24
CA PHE A 193 9.23 -15.84 -20.24
C PHE A 193 10.65 -16.10 -19.74
N LEU A 194 11.44 -15.04 -19.46
CA LEU A 194 12.78 -15.19 -18.94
C LEU A 194 12.74 -15.67 -17.47
N PRO A 195 13.65 -16.58 -17.05
CA PRO A 195 13.73 -17.10 -15.69
C PRO A 195 14.37 -16.09 -14.71
N ILE A 196 13.85 -14.87 -14.66
CA ILE A 196 14.24 -13.83 -13.69
C ILE A 196 13.43 -13.97 -12.40
N GLN A 197 14.00 -13.56 -11.27
CA GLN A 197 13.38 -13.70 -9.94
C GLN A 197 11.95 -13.12 -9.90
N VAL A 198 11.72 -11.97 -10.54
CA VAL A 198 10.40 -11.32 -10.62
C VAL A 198 9.37 -12.18 -11.36
N ASN A 199 9.76 -12.80 -12.49
CA ASN A 199 8.87 -13.66 -13.26
C ASN A 199 8.62 -14.99 -12.54
N LYS A 200 9.65 -15.55 -11.90
CA LYS A 200 9.50 -16.75 -11.07
C LYS A 200 8.50 -16.49 -9.95
N ARG A 201 8.67 -15.39 -9.21
CA ARG A 201 7.74 -15.01 -8.13
C ARG A 201 6.33 -14.75 -8.65
N ARG A 202 6.16 -14.10 -9.80
CA ARG A 202 4.85 -13.92 -10.45
C ARG A 202 4.17 -15.26 -10.75
N SER A 203 4.92 -16.24 -11.27
CA SER A 203 4.39 -17.58 -11.56
C SER A 203 4.04 -18.36 -10.27
N GLU A 204 4.84 -18.22 -9.22
CA GLU A 204 4.55 -18.82 -7.90
C GLU A 204 3.26 -18.24 -7.31
N ILE A 205 3.11 -16.91 -7.33
CA ILE A 205 1.89 -16.22 -6.88
C ILE A 205 0.66 -16.72 -7.63
N GLU A 206 0.74 -16.79 -8.97
CA GLU A 206 -0.36 -17.27 -9.80
C GLU A 206 -0.77 -18.70 -9.44
N LYS A 207 0.20 -19.60 -9.26
CA LYS A 207 -0.06 -20.98 -8.82
C LYS A 207 -0.69 -21.05 -7.44
N GLU A 208 -0.21 -20.25 -6.50
CA GLU A 208 -0.73 -20.22 -5.12
C GLU A 208 -2.16 -19.69 -5.08
N VAL A 209 -2.46 -18.60 -5.79
CA VAL A 209 -3.82 -18.04 -5.92
C VAL A 209 -4.78 -19.06 -6.53
N CYS A 210 -4.42 -19.68 -7.66
CA CYS A 210 -5.27 -20.69 -8.29
C CYS A 210 -5.50 -21.91 -7.39
N SER A 211 -4.48 -22.34 -6.65
CA SER A 211 -4.59 -23.46 -5.70
C SER A 211 -5.55 -23.13 -4.55
N LEU A 212 -5.42 -21.94 -3.95
CA LEU A 212 -6.28 -21.49 -2.86
C LEU A 212 -7.73 -21.35 -3.29
N LEU A 213 -7.98 -20.67 -4.42
CA LEU A 213 -9.34 -20.51 -4.95
C LEU A 213 -9.98 -21.86 -5.27
N ARG A 214 -9.24 -22.75 -5.94
CA ARG A 214 -9.72 -24.11 -6.22
C ARG A 214 -10.06 -24.87 -4.93
N GLY A 215 -9.20 -24.78 -3.91
CA GLY A 215 -9.45 -25.43 -2.62
C GLY A 215 -10.73 -24.93 -1.95
N VAL A 216 -10.97 -23.62 -1.94
CA VAL A 216 -12.18 -23.02 -1.37
C VAL A 216 -13.44 -23.45 -2.14
N ILE A 217 -13.38 -23.44 -3.47
CA ILE A 217 -14.50 -23.86 -4.32
C ILE A 217 -14.82 -25.34 -4.15
N MET A 218 -13.82 -26.22 -4.16
CA MET A 218 -14.02 -27.67 -4.00
C MET A 218 -14.59 -28.02 -2.62
N GLU A 219 -14.16 -27.33 -1.57
CA GLU A 219 -14.71 -27.53 -0.23
C GLU A 219 -16.18 -27.12 -0.19
N ARG A 220 -16.51 -25.95 -0.74
CA ARG A 220 -17.88 -25.45 -0.80
C ARG A 220 -18.79 -26.39 -1.60
N GLU A 221 -18.30 -26.93 -2.71
CA GLU A 221 -19.05 -27.88 -3.53
C GLU A 221 -19.41 -29.15 -2.74
N ARG A 222 -18.51 -29.63 -1.87
CA ARG A 222 -18.80 -30.76 -0.97
C ARG A 222 -19.84 -30.40 0.07
N GLU A 223 -19.70 -29.25 0.72
CA GLU A 223 -20.64 -28.79 1.74
C GLU A 223 -22.06 -28.69 1.17
N MET A 224 -22.20 -28.17 -0.06
CA MET A 224 -23.47 -28.08 -0.78
C MET A 224 -24.08 -29.45 -1.03
N LYS A 225 -23.29 -30.43 -1.48
CA LYS A 225 -23.77 -31.82 -1.70
C LYS A 225 -24.21 -32.52 -0.42
N MET A 226 -23.68 -32.12 0.74
CA MET A 226 -24.04 -32.67 2.05
C MET A 226 -25.26 -31.98 2.69
N GLY A 227 -25.85 -30.98 2.02
CA GLY A 227 -27.04 -30.27 2.50
C GLY A 227 -26.80 -29.37 3.73
N ASN A 228 -25.55 -28.96 3.96
CA ASN A 228 -25.13 -28.39 5.24
C ASN A 228 -24.58 -26.96 5.12
N VAL A 229 -25.28 -26.03 4.43
CA VAL A 229 -24.68 -24.71 4.11
C VAL A 229 -25.60 -23.51 4.34
N SER A 230 -25.06 -22.49 5.00
CA SER A 230 -25.46 -21.09 4.86
C SER A 230 -24.79 -20.50 3.61
N ASN A 231 -25.55 -20.23 2.55
CA ASN A 231 -25.04 -19.64 1.30
C ASN A 231 -25.15 -18.11 1.30
N ASP A 232 -24.82 -17.47 2.42
CA ASP A 232 -25.07 -16.04 2.61
C ASP A 232 -23.94 -15.16 2.01
N ASP A 233 -22.86 -15.77 1.51
CA ASP A 233 -21.73 -15.10 0.87
C ASP A 233 -21.73 -15.24 -0.65
N LEU A 234 -21.00 -14.36 -1.33
CA LEU A 234 -21.02 -14.26 -2.80
C LEU A 234 -20.66 -15.56 -3.50
N LEU A 235 -19.63 -16.28 -3.01
CA LEU A 235 -19.24 -17.56 -3.61
C LEU A 235 -20.35 -18.60 -3.44
N GLY A 236 -20.94 -18.68 -2.26
CA GLY A 236 -22.10 -19.55 -1.99
C GLY A 236 -23.26 -19.26 -2.96
N LEU A 237 -23.63 -17.99 -3.13
CA LEU A 237 -24.69 -17.57 -4.05
C LEU A 237 -24.37 -17.90 -5.51
N LEU A 238 -23.13 -17.68 -5.94
CA LEU A 238 -22.67 -17.99 -7.30
C LEU A 238 -22.71 -19.50 -7.57
N MET A 239 -22.26 -20.31 -6.61
CA MET A 239 -22.27 -21.76 -6.72
C MET A 239 -23.68 -22.35 -6.66
N GLU A 240 -24.56 -21.80 -5.81
CA GLU A 240 -25.97 -22.22 -5.72
C GLU A 240 -26.73 -21.95 -7.01
N SER A 241 -26.54 -20.76 -7.60
CA SER A 241 -27.15 -20.40 -8.88
C SER A 241 -26.71 -21.37 -9.98
N ASN A 242 -25.40 -21.64 -10.07
CA ASN A 242 -24.86 -22.63 -11.00
C ASN A 242 -25.45 -24.04 -10.79
N PHE A 243 -25.67 -24.47 -9.54
CA PHE A 243 -26.19 -25.81 -9.24
C PHE A 243 -27.68 -25.97 -9.57
N LYS A 244 -28.50 -24.92 -9.36
CA LYS A 244 -29.92 -24.91 -9.72
C LYS A 244 -30.13 -24.98 -11.24
N ASP A 245 -29.31 -24.27 -12.00
CA ASP A 245 -29.35 -24.30 -13.47
C ASP A 245 -29.07 -25.70 -14.04
N PHE A 246 -28.23 -26.49 -13.38
CA PHE A 246 -27.97 -27.90 -13.73
C PHE A 246 -29.16 -28.84 -13.46
N GLN A 247 -30.03 -28.55 -12.47
CA GLN A 247 -31.19 -29.38 -12.16
C GLN A 247 -32.41 -29.07 -13.03
N GLU A 248 -32.58 -27.81 -13.45
CA GLU A 248 -33.77 -27.37 -14.18
C GLU A 248 -33.66 -27.51 -15.71
N GLN A 249 -32.45 -27.60 -16.27
CA GLN A 249 -32.24 -27.76 -17.71
C GLN A 249 -31.60 -29.11 -18.07
N GLY A 250 -32.40 -29.98 -18.68
CA GLY A 250 -31.91 -31.23 -19.27
C GLY A 250 -30.87 -30.98 -20.36
N SER A 251 -29.60 -31.15 -20.02
CA SER A 251 -28.44 -31.55 -20.85
C SER A 251 -28.11 -30.82 -22.17
N SER A 252 -28.88 -29.86 -22.70
CA SER A 252 -28.70 -29.46 -24.11
C SER A 252 -28.67 -27.96 -24.41
N ASN A 253 -28.19 -27.11 -23.50
CA ASN A 253 -27.53 -25.81 -23.77
C ASN A 253 -26.83 -25.31 -22.49
N ALA A 254 -25.56 -25.67 -22.31
CA ALA A 254 -24.80 -25.45 -21.08
C ALA A 254 -24.44 -23.96 -20.89
N THR A 255 -25.18 -23.29 -20.01
CA THR A 255 -24.89 -21.93 -19.49
C THR A 255 -24.33 -21.98 -18.07
N ALA A 256 -23.98 -23.17 -17.57
CA ALA A 256 -23.44 -23.34 -16.23
C ALA A 256 -21.93 -23.07 -16.21
N MET A 257 -21.51 -22.18 -15.30
CA MET A 257 -20.12 -21.72 -15.21
C MET A 257 -19.19 -22.86 -14.77
N THR A 258 -18.06 -23.03 -15.45
CA THR A 258 -17.02 -23.99 -15.05
C THR A 258 -16.31 -23.54 -13.77
N ILE A 259 -15.68 -24.46 -13.04
CA ILE A 259 -14.89 -24.12 -11.84
C ILE A 259 -13.81 -23.09 -12.18
N GLU A 260 -13.19 -23.24 -13.35
CA GLU A 260 -12.17 -22.33 -13.87
C GLU A 260 -12.71 -20.92 -14.12
N GLU A 261 -13.91 -20.80 -14.69
CA GLU A 261 -14.57 -19.50 -14.86
C GLU A 261 -14.96 -18.88 -13.51
N VAL A 262 -15.45 -19.68 -12.55
CA VAL A 262 -15.72 -19.21 -11.18
C VAL A 262 -14.44 -18.67 -10.51
N ILE A 263 -13.29 -19.33 -10.72
CA ILE A 263 -11.99 -18.87 -10.22
C ILE A 263 -11.63 -17.50 -10.80
N GLU A 264 -11.78 -17.32 -12.12
CA GLU A 264 -11.44 -16.06 -12.77
C GLU A 264 -12.39 -14.92 -12.38
N GLU A 265 -13.70 -15.18 -12.28
CA GLU A 265 -14.68 -14.22 -11.78
C GLU A 265 -14.40 -13.81 -10.33
N CYS A 266 -14.09 -14.78 -9.47
CA CYS A 266 -13.67 -14.51 -8.09
C CYS A 266 -12.41 -13.65 -8.07
N ARG A 267 -11.39 -13.96 -8.89
CA ARG A 267 -10.13 -13.21 -8.95
C ARG A 267 -10.37 -11.76 -9.37
N LEU A 268 -11.21 -11.53 -10.37
CA LEU A 268 -11.52 -10.21 -10.91
C LEU A 268 -12.33 -9.38 -9.89
N PHE A 269 -13.41 -9.95 -9.35
CA PHE A 269 -14.23 -9.31 -8.33
C PHE A 269 -13.39 -8.85 -7.14
N TYR A 270 -12.47 -9.72 -6.70
CA TYR A 270 -11.60 -9.47 -5.56
C TYR A 270 -10.60 -8.33 -5.82
N PHE A 271 -9.96 -8.33 -7.00
CA PHE A 271 -9.06 -7.26 -7.39
C PHE A 271 -9.79 -5.92 -7.53
N ALA A 272 -10.97 -5.92 -8.16
CA ALA A 272 -11.74 -4.71 -8.42
C ALA A 272 -12.31 -4.07 -7.15
N GLY A 273 -12.85 -4.87 -6.24
CA GLY A 273 -13.59 -4.36 -5.08
C GLY A 273 -12.70 -3.71 -4.01
N GLN A 274 -11.53 -4.28 -3.73
CA GLN A 274 -10.71 -3.81 -2.59
C GLN A 274 -9.84 -2.61 -2.90
N GLU A 275 -9.17 -2.59 -4.07
CA GLU A 275 -8.20 -1.56 -4.42
C GLU A 275 -8.91 -0.23 -4.60
N THR A 276 -10.05 -0.24 -5.31
CA THR A 276 -10.88 0.95 -5.51
C THR A 276 -11.38 1.53 -4.18
N THR A 277 -11.84 0.68 -3.26
CA THR A 277 -12.35 1.11 -1.95
C THR A 277 -11.23 1.65 -1.05
N ALA A 278 -10.06 1.00 -1.01
CA ALA A 278 -8.93 1.46 -0.21
C ALA A 278 -8.40 2.83 -0.71
N ILE A 279 -8.32 3.00 -2.04
CA ILE A 279 -7.95 4.26 -2.68
C ILE A 279 -8.96 5.34 -2.32
N LEU A 280 -10.25 5.06 -2.46
CA LEU A 280 -11.31 6.02 -2.15
C LEU A 280 -11.22 6.50 -0.69
N LEU A 281 -11.09 5.58 0.27
CA LEU A 281 -10.98 5.91 1.69
C LEU A 281 -9.71 6.73 1.99
N THR A 282 -8.57 6.32 1.42
CA THR A 282 -7.29 7.01 1.57
C THR A 282 -7.37 8.45 1.07
N TRP A 283 -7.84 8.65 -0.16
CA TRP A 283 -7.98 9.99 -0.73
C TRP A 283 -9.04 10.83 -0.03
N THR A 284 -10.10 10.21 0.47
CA THR A 284 -11.11 10.93 1.27
C THR A 284 -10.49 11.46 2.56
N MET A 285 -9.69 10.67 3.26
CA MET A 285 -8.94 11.16 4.44
C MET A 285 -7.95 12.27 4.06
N VAL A 286 -7.21 12.12 2.96
CA VAL A 286 -6.30 13.18 2.49
C VAL A 286 -7.06 14.47 2.20
N VAL A 287 -8.18 14.42 1.47
CA VAL A 287 -9.02 15.59 1.16
C VAL A 287 -9.57 16.24 2.43
N LEU A 288 -10.09 15.46 3.38
CA LEU A 288 -10.60 15.98 4.65
C LEU A 288 -9.47 16.58 5.51
N SER A 289 -8.25 16.05 5.43
CA SER A 289 -7.09 16.61 6.13
C SER A 289 -6.60 17.93 5.52
N MET A 290 -6.77 18.11 4.20
CA MET A 290 -6.46 19.36 3.48
C MET A 290 -7.53 20.45 3.68
N HIS A 291 -8.76 20.06 4.06
CA HIS A 291 -9.89 20.96 4.27
C HIS A 291 -10.47 20.81 5.68
N PRO A 292 -9.81 21.36 6.73
CA PRO A 292 -10.22 21.17 8.13
C PRO A 292 -11.67 21.55 8.42
N ASN A 293 -12.19 22.61 7.78
CA ASN A 293 -13.59 23.03 7.94
C ASN A 293 -14.57 21.93 7.48
N TRP A 294 -14.26 21.23 6.40
CA TRP A 294 -15.09 20.12 5.89
C TRP A 294 -15.03 18.92 6.83
N GLN A 295 -13.85 18.64 7.40
CA GLN A 295 -13.69 17.58 8.38
C GLN A 295 -14.49 17.85 9.64
N VAL A 296 -14.46 19.08 10.17
CA VAL A 296 -15.25 19.46 11.35
C VAL A 296 -16.74 19.28 11.07
N GLN A 297 -17.24 19.78 9.94
CA GLN A 297 -18.65 19.63 9.56
C GLN A 297 -19.05 18.16 9.39
N ALA A 298 -18.21 17.35 8.75
CA ALA A 298 -18.45 15.92 8.58
C ALA A 298 -18.46 15.17 9.94
N ARG A 299 -17.58 15.54 10.87
CA ARG A 299 -17.56 15.00 12.23
C ARG A 299 -18.82 15.39 13.02
N GLU A 300 -19.22 16.65 12.94
CA GLU A 300 -20.45 17.14 13.60
C GLU A 300 -21.68 16.42 13.07
N GLU A 301 -21.80 16.22 11.76
CA GLU A 301 -22.89 15.44 11.14
C GLU A 301 -22.94 14.01 11.70
N VAL A 302 -21.79 13.33 11.74
CA VAL A 302 -21.69 11.96 12.29
C VAL A 302 -22.08 11.93 13.78
N LEU A 303 -21.60 12.88 14.58
CA LEU A 303 -21.91 12.95 16.01
C LEU A 303 -23.37 13.32 16.27
N GLN A 304 -24.00 14.10 15.41
CA GLN A 304 -25.43 14.41 15.50
C GLN A 304 -26.31 13.19 15.21
N VAL A 305 -25.96 12.40 14.20
CA VAL A 305 -26.75 11.22 13.79
C VAL A 305 -26.53 10.05 14.76
N PHE A 306 -25.27 9.77 15.12
CA PHE A 306 -24.92 8.55 15.86
C PHE A 306 -24.52 8.78 17.31
N GLY A 307 -24.10 9.98 17.69
CA GLY A 307 -23.59 10.27 19.03
C GLY A 307 -22.42 9.37 19.41
N LYS A 308 -22.63 8.48 20.39
CA LYS A 308 -21.68 7.44 20.83
C LYS A 308 -22.03 6.03 20.36
N ASN A 309 -23.15 5.88 19.66
CA ASN A 309 -23.60 4.59 19.17
C ASN A 309 -22.80 4.19 17.92
N ASN A 310 -22.75 2.89 17.65
CA ASN A 310 -22.14 2.39 16.43
C ASN A 310 -23.00 2.79 15.22
N PRO A 311 -22.39 3.18 14.09
CA PRO A 311 -23.15 3.50 12.88
C PRO A 311 -23.96 2.30 12.36
N ASP A 312 -25.20 2.55 11.96
CA ASP A 312 -26.11 1.60 11.31
C ASP A 312 -26.48 2.05 9.90
N PHE A 313 -27.13 1.18 9.12
CA PHE A 313 -27.44 1.48 7.72
C PHE A 313 -28.43 2.65 7.56
N ASP A 314 -29.43 2.72 8.44
CA ASP A 314 -30.44 3.78 8.41
C ASP A 314 -29.80 5.14 8.70
N GLY A 315 -28.99 5.26 9.75
CA GLY A 315 -28.26 6.48 10.07
C GLY A 315 -27.29 6.90 8.97
N LEU A 316 -26.65 5.95 8.28
CA LEU A 316 -25.68 6.26 7.22
C LEU A 316 -26.35 6.97 6.04
N SER A 317 -27.63 6.70 5.78
CA SER A 317 -28.40 7.37 4.73
C SER A 317 -28.58 8.88 4.98
N HIS A 318 -28.41 9.32 6.22
CA HIS A 318 -28.56 10.71 6.64
C HIS A 318 -27.25 11.53 6.57
N LEU A 319 -26.10 10.89 6.33
CA LEU A 319 -24.78 11.54 6.29
C LEU A 319 -24.46 12.20 4.93
N LYS A 320 -25.08 13.35 4.65
CA LYS A 320 -24.94 14.04 3.36
C LYS A 320 -23.53 14.58 3.13
N ILE A 321 -22.89 15.15 4.15
CA ILE A 321 -21.55 15.76 4.06
C ILE A 321 -20.50 14.67 3.90
N VAL A 322 -20.61 13.56 4.63
CA VAL A 322 -19.71 12.41 4.47
C VAL A 322 -19.85 11.80 3.07
N SER A 323 -21.07 11.61 2.56
CA SER A 323 -21.31 11.14 1.19
C SER A 323 -20.73 12.09 0.14
N LEU A 324 -20.87 13.41 0.33
CA LEU A 324 -20.27 14.40 -0.55
C LEU A 324 -18.74 14.30 -0.54
N SER A 325 -18.14 14.13 0.64
CA SER A 325 -16.70 14.02 0.82
C SER A 325 -16.11 12.79 0.11
N LEU A 326 -16.83 11.66 0.12
CA LEU A 326 -16.46 10.46 -0.63
C LEU A 326 -16.51 10.68 -2.16
N ASN A 327 -17.47 11.47 -2.65
CA ASN A 327 -17.62 11.70 -4.09
C ASN A 327 -16.58 12.69 -4.66
N VAL A 328 -15.97 13.54 -3.82
CA VAL A 328 -14.99 14.55 -4.28
C VAL A 328 -13.74 13.90 -4.91
N PRO A 329 -13.05 12.93 -4.27
CA PRO A 329 -11.96 12.20 -4.90
C PRO A 329 -12.39 11.52 -6.21
N PHE A 330 -13.56 10.87 -6.22
CA PHE A 330 -14.06 10.15 -7.39
C PHE A 330 -14.25 11.08 -8.61
N ASN A 331 -14.87 12.23 -8.40
CA ASN A 331 -15.12 13.21 -9.46
C ASN A 331 -13.86 13.98 -9.90
N ARG A 332 -12.89 14.19 -9.00
CA ARG A 332 -11.63 14.87 -9.35
C ARG A 332 -10.61 13.96 -10.04
N LEU A 333 -10.59 12.67 -9.70
CA LEU A 333 -9.58 11.73 -10.22
C LEU A 333 -10.01 11.07 -11.54
N GLY A 334 -11.31 10.89 -11.78
CA GLY A 334 -11.86 10.37 -13.03
C GLY A 334 -11.60 8.85 -13.25
N PRO A 335 -12.50 8.13 -13.97
CA PRO A 335 -12.51 6.66 -14.09
C PRO A 335 -11.17 6.06 -14.57
N ALA A 336 -10.46 6.74 -15.48
CA ALA A 336 -9.21 6.25 -16.06
C ALA A 336 -8.00 6.34 -15.11
N CYS A 337 -7.97 7.25 -14.13
CA CYS A 337 -6.91 7.30 -13.12
C CYS A 337 -7.08 6.19 -12.08
N HIS A 338 -8.28 5.64 -11.87
CA HIS A 338 -8.53 4.63 -10.82
C HIS A 338 -7.85 3.28 -11.09
N LEU A 339 -7.61 2.94 -12.35
CA LEU A 339 -6.84 1.74 -12.73
C LEU A 339 -5.33 1.89 -12.44
N SER A 340 -4.85 3.11 -12.24
CA SER A 340 -3.44 3.43 -12.09
C SER A 340 -3.08 4.13 -10.78
N LEU A 341 -4.08 4.56 -10.02
CA LEU A 341 -3.98 5.10 -8.66
C LEU A 341 -3.32 4.17 -7.63
N PRO A 342 -3.44 2.81 -7.67
CA PRO A 342 -2.67 1.95 -6.78
C PRO A 342 -1.16 2.20 -6.90
N LEU A 343 -0.70 2.53 -8.12
CA LEU A 343 0.69 2.86 -8.41
C LEU A 343 1.05 4.20 -7.76
N SER A 344 0.20 5.22 -7.91
CA SER A 344 0.44 6.56 -7.38
C SER A 344 0.46 6.61 -5.85
N VAL A 345 -0.43 5.87 -5.19
CA VAL A 345 -0.50 5.82 -3.72
C VAL A 345 0.70 5.08 -3.12
N GLU A 346 1.21 4.00 -3.75
CA GLU A 346 2.46 3.35 -3.30
C GLU A 346 3.69 4.29 -3.37
N TYR A 347 3.65 5.34 -4.19
CA TYR A 347 4.72 6.33 -4.31
C TYR A 347 4.54 7.57 -3.41
N MET A 348 3.39 7.73 -2.76
CA MET A 348 3.17 8.80 -1.80
C MET A 348 3.41 8.30 -0.39
N LYS A 349 4.00 9.16 0.45
CA LYS A 349 4.06 8.94 1.89
C LYS A 349 2.90 9.69 2.51
N ASP A 350 1.71 9.10 2.43
CA ASP A 350 0.45 9.68 2.89
C ASP A 350 0.32 9.53 4.42
N HIS A 351 1.30 10.09 5.13
CA HIS A 351 1.29 10.10 6.58
C HIS A 351 0.32 11.16 7.09
N LEU A 352 -0.62 10.73 7.92
CA LEU A 352 -1.54 11.61 8.64
C LEU A 352 -1.13 11.65 10.11
N LEU A 353 -1.20 12.84 10.71
CA LEU A 353 -1.20 13.00 12.15
C LEU A 353 -2.62 12.79 12.65
N VAL A 354 -2.82 11.73 13.43
CA VAL A 354 -4.10 11.37 14.04
C VAL A 354 -4.07 11.77 15.51
N SER A 355 -5.14 12.44 15.96
CA SER A 355 -5.36 12.92 17.33
C SER A 355 -6.61 12.31 17.95
#